data_AF-A0A9P0NZC1-F1
#
_entry.id   AF-A0A9P0NZC1-F1
#
_cell.length_a   1.000
_cell.length_b   1.000
_cell.length_c   1.000
_cell.angle_alpha   90.00
_cell.angle_beta   90.00
_cell.angle_gamma   90.00
#
_symmetry.space_group_name_H-M   'P 1'
#
loop_
_entity.id
_entity.type
_entity.pdbx_description
1 polymer ?
#
loop_
_entity_poly.entity_id
_entity_poly.type
_entity_poly.pdbx_seq_one_letter_code
_entity_poly.pdbx_strand_id
1 'polypeptide(L)'
;MLNNGPPGALGLAQVSGWMTEDCFVKALEHFVIHVRPSKENPALILMDNHTAHVNLRVVEFARQNSIIIVTFPPHCSHKLQPLDITAYGPFKTKYRTAMNEWMLTNPGKTVTIYQIGQFVKEAYLSAFSPPNITQGFLKT
;
A
#
# COMPACT_ATOMS: atom_id res chain seq x y z
N MET A 1 16.62 4.18 -8.70
CA MET A 1 15.63 3.38 -9.45
C MET A 1 15.45 2.06 -8.70
N LEU A 2 14.23 1.65 -8.35
CA LEU A 2 14.00 0.35 -7.70
C LEU A 2 14.12 -0.75 -8.77
N ASN A 3 14.88 -1.80 -8.52
CA ASN A 3 15.03 -2.90 -9.47
C ASN A 3 13.81 -3.82 -9.39
N ASN A 4 13.24 -4.18 -10.55
CA ASN A 4 12.23 -5.25 -10.68
C ASN A 4 11.03 -5.15 -9.72
N GLY A 5 10.51 -3.94 -9.49
CA GLY A 5 9.29 -3.72 -8.71
C GLY A 5 8.02 -4.30 -9.36
N PRO A 6 6.89 -4.33 -8.63
CA PRO A 6 5.60 -4.68 -9.22
C PRO A 6 5.29 -3.80 -10.44
N PRO A 7 4.74 -4.36 -11.54
CA PRO A 7 4.34 -3.57 -12.70
C PRO A 7 3.34 -2.47 -12.31
N GLY A 8 3.54 -1.26 -12.83
CA GLY A 8 2.66 -0.11 -12.54
C GLY A 8 2.82 0.51 -11.14
N ALA A 9 3.75 0.02 -10.32
CA ALA A 9 3.97 0.56 -8.99
C ALA A 9 4.53 2.00 -9.02
N LEU A 10 4.00 2.86 -8.15
CA LEU A 10 4.55 4.17 -7.88
C LEU A 10 5.63 4.07 -6.79
N GLY A 11 6.87 4.45 -7.12
CA GLY A 11 7.96 4.55 -6.15
C GLY A 11 8.02 5.94 -5.51
N LEU A 12 7.70 6.04 -4.23
CA LEU A 12 7.88 7.27 -3.44
C LEU A 12 8.92 7.02 -2.35
N ALA A 13 9.80 7.99 -2.11
CA ALA A 13 10.82 7.93 -1.07
C ALA A 13 10.92 9.28 -0.36
N GLN A 14 11.12 9.23 0.95
CA GLN A 14 11.35 10.40 1.80
C GLN A 14 12.54 10.16 2.70
N VAL A 15 13.34 11.21 2.94
CA VAL A 15 14.55 11.13 3.77
C VAL A 15 14.22 10.71 5.20
N SER A 16 13.07 11.15 5.72
CA SER A 16 12.58 10.78 7.04
C SER A 16 12.09 9.33 7.13
N GLY A 17 11.87 8.66 6.00
CA GLY A 17 11.22 7.35 5.92
C GLY A 17 9.70 7.38 6.16
N TRP A 18 9.12 8.53 6.48
CA TRP A 18 7.70 8.67 6.79
C TRP A 18 6.89 9.15 5.59
N MET A 19 5.62 8.73 5.54
CA MET A 19 4.64 9.30 4.61
C MET A 19 4.43 10.78 4.93
N THR A 20 4.48 11.62 3.90
CA THR A 20 4.16 13.04 3.97
C THR A 20 2.86 13.31 3.22
N GLU A 21 2.27 14.48 3.45
CA GLU A 21 1.10 14.95 2.69
C GLU A 21 1.34 14.91 1.17
N ASP A 22 2.46 15.45 0.70
CA ASP A 22 2.76 15.48 -0.74
C ASP A 22 2.96 14.07 -1.33
N CYS A 23 3.52 13.14 -0.56
CA CYS A 23 3.58 11.74 -0.97
C CYS A 23 2.20 11.10 -1.04
N PHE A 24 1.32 11.41 -0.09
CA PHE A 24 -0.02 10.85 -0.06
C PHE A 24 -0.89 11.38 -1.20
N VAL A 25 -0.81 12.67 -1.54
CA VAL A 25 -1.49 13.24 -2.71
C VAL A 25 -1.05 12.55 -4.00
N LYS A 26 0.26 12.31 -4.19
CA LYS A 26 0.76 11.55 -5.35
C LYS A 26 0.23 10.12 -5.39
N ALA A 27 0.06 9.48 -4.23
CA ALA A 27 -0.56 8.17 -4.15
C ALA A 27 -2.04 8.20 -4.56
N LEU A 28 -2.78 9.25 -4.18
CA LEU A 28 -4.18 9.44 -4.62
C LEU A 28 -4.28 9.74 -6.11
N GLU A 29 -3.39 10.55 -6.68
CA GLU A 29 -3.32 10.77 -8.13
C GLU A 29 -3.10 9.46 -8.89
N HIS A 30 -2.15 8.64 -8.42
CA HIS A 30 -1.91 7.31 -8.99
C HIS A 30 -3.13 6.40 -8.84
N PHE A 31 -3.81 6.43 -7.70
CA PHE A 31 -5.05 5.70 -7.48
C PHE A 31 -6.14 6.10 -8.49
N VAL A 32 -6.37 7.39 -8.70
CA VAL A 32 -7.39 7.90 -9.66
C VAL A 32 -7.09 7.44 -11.08
N ILE A 33 -5.81 7.45 -11.50
CA ILE A 33 -5.42 7.00 -12.85
C ILE A 33 -5.81 5.55 -13.11
N HIS A 34 -5.70 4.69 -12.09
CA HIS A 34 -5.93 3.24 -12.22
C HIS A 34 -7.37 2.83 -11.91
N VAL A 35 -7.99 3.39 -10.87
CA VAL A 35 -9.35 3.05 -10.43
C VAL A 35 -10.42 3.81 -11.22
N ARG A 36 -10.11 5.03 -11.65
CA ARG A 36 -10.99 5.93 -12.42
C ARG A 36 -12.39 6.08 -11.81
N PRO A 37 -12.49 6.56 -10.54
CA PRO A 37 -13.79 6.79 -9.92
C PRO A 37 -14.59 7.86 -10.68
N SER A 38 -15.92 7.75 -10.63
CA SER A 38 -16.84 8.74 -11.20
C SER A 38 -17.98 9.04 -10.24
N LYS A 39 -18.84 10.01 -10.55
CA LYS A 39 -20.01 10.30 -9.70
C LYS A 39 -21.01 9.15 -9.67
N GLU A 40 -21.10 8.40 -10.76
CA GLU A 40 -21.96 7.23 -10.94
C GLU A 40 -21.35 5.96 -10.32
N ASN A 41 -20.01 5.91 -10.22
CA ASN A 41 -19.27 4.82 -9.60
C ASN A 41 -18.15 5.36 -8.69
N PRO A 42 -18.50 5.88 -7.50
CA PRO A 42 -17.52 6.45 -6.58
C PRO A 42 -16.64 5.35 -5.96
N ALA A 43 -15.42 5.72 -5.56
CA ALA A 43 -14.52 4.82 -4.85
C ALA A 43 -14.56 5.11 -3.35
N LEU A 44 -14.59 4.05 -2.53
CA LEU A 44 -14.47 4.15 -1.08
C LEU A 44 -13.06 3.78 -0.65
N ILE A 45 -12.39 4.66 0.11
CA ILE A 45 -11.12 4.38 0.77
C ILE A 45 -11.33 4.33 2.27
N LEU A 46 -10.97 3.21 2.87
CA LEU A 46 -10.94 3.01 4.32
C LEU A 46 -9.50 3.17 4.81
N MET A 47 -9.25 4.04 5.78
CA MET A 47 -7.89 4.32 6.26
C MET A 47 -7.83 4.62 7.76
N ASP A 48 -6.62 4.57 8.33
CA ASP A 48 -6.38 5.05 9.69
C ASP A 48 -6.34 6.58 9.76
N ASN A 49 -6.40 7.13 10.98
CA ASN A 49 -6.43 8.56 11.23
C ASN A 49 -5.02 9.18 11.31
N HIS A 50 -4.05 8.67 10.54
CA HIS A 50 -2.69 9.20 10.55
C HIS A 50 -2.66 10.63 9.98
N THR A 51 -1.87 11.53 10.59
CA THR A 51 -1.89 12.97 10.28
C THR A 51 -1.55 13.31 8.82
N ALA A 52 -0.77 12.46 8.15
CA ALA A 52 -0.47 12.63 6.72
C ALA A 52 -1.70 12.50 5.81
N HIS A 53 -2.76 11.82 6.28
CA HIS A 53 -3.99 11.56 5.52
C HIS A 53 -5.07 12.62 5.78
N VAL A 54 -4.93 13.42 6.83
CA VAL A 54 -6.00 14.29 7.34
C VAL A 54 -5.60 15.75 7.19
N ASN A 55 -5.57 16.21 5.94
CA ASN A 55 -5.36 17.62 5.59
C ASN A 55 -6.37 18.06 4.52
N LEU A 56 -6.50 19.38 4.35
CA LEU A 56 -7.48 19.97 3.44
C LEU A 56 -7.23 19.54 1.99
N ARG A 57 -5.98 19.48 1.55
CA ARG A 57 -5.61 19.12 0.17
C ARG A 57 -6.07 17.72 -0.19
N VAL A 58 -5.91 16.76 0.72
CA VAL A 58 -6.36 15.37 0.55
C VAL A 58 -7.88 15.29 0.46
N VAL A 59 -8.60 15.98 1.35
CA VAL A 59 -10.07 15.97 1.37
C VAL A 59 -10.65 16.62 0.10
N GLU A 60 -10.09 17.75 -0.31
CA GLU A 60 -10.51 18.44 -1.54
C GLU A 60 -10.24 17.60 -2.78
N PHE A 61 -9.05 17.00 -2.88
CA PHE A 61 -8.69 16.11 -3.98
C PHE A 61 -9.63 14.91 -4.06
N ALA A 62 -9.90 14.25 -2.93
CA ALA A 62 -10.81 13.10 -2.87
C ALA A 62 -12.23 13.49 -3.34
N ARG A 63 -12.76 14.61 -2.82
CA ARG A 63 -14.10 15.10 -3.19
C ARG A 63 -14.21 15.42 -4.68
N GLN A 64 -13.18 16.04 -5.27
CA GLN A 64 -13.16 16.40 -6.69
C GLN A 64 -13.11 15.16 -7.60
N ASN A 65 -12.53 14.05 -7.13
CA ASN A 65 -12.34 12.83 -7.90
C ASN A 65 -13.30 11.70 -7.51
N SER A 66 -14.46 12.02 -6.92
CA SER A 66 -15.49 11.04 -6.50
C SER A 66 -14.94 9.92 -5.60
N ILE A 67 -14.05 10.29 -4.68
CA ILE A 67 -13.52 9.41 -3.64
C ILE A 67 -14.19 9.75 -2.31
N ILE A 68 -14.75 8.75 -1.67
CA ILE A 68 -15.28 8.81 -0.31
C ILE A 68 -14.20 8.27 0.63
N ILE A 69 -13.77 9.06 1.60
CA ILE A 69 -12.80 8.63 2.62
C ILE A 69 -13.55 8.36 3.93
N VAL A 70 -13.33 7.19 4.51
CA VAL A 70 -13.81 6.83 5.85
C VAL A 70 -12.62 6.43 6.71
N THR A 71 -12.49 7.08 7.85
CA THR A 71 -11.42 6.80 8.82
C THR A 71 -11.88 5.87 9.92
N PHE A 72 -11.03 4.96 10.35
CA PHE A 72 -11.32 4.09 11.49
C PHE A 72 -11.18 4.82 12.83
N PRO A 73 -11.97 4.45 13.86
CA PRO A 73 -11.72 4.88 15.22
C PRO A 73 -10.29 4.51 15.68
N PRO A 74 -9.67 5.29 16.57
CA PRO A 74 -8.37 4.97 17.13
C PRO A 74 -8.33 3.55 17.72
N HIS A 75 -7.18 2.89 17.58
CA HIS A 75 -6.91 1.54 18.11
C HIS A 75 -7.79 0.39 17.56
N CYS A 76 -8.50 0.61 16.46
CA CYS A 76 -9.37 -0.40 15.85
C CYS A 76 -8.78 -1.08 14.58
N SER A 77 -7.57 -0.75 14.13
CA SER A 77 -6.98 -1.30 12.90
C SER A 77 -6.98 -2.84 12.88
N HIS A 78 -6.59 -3.47 13.99
CA HIS A 78 -6.57 -4.94 14.12
C HIS A 78 -7.94 -5.63 13.93
N LYS A 79 -9.05 -4.89 14.00
CA LYS A 79 -10.42 -5.39 13.80
C LYS A 79 -11.06 -4.90 12.51
N LEU A 80 -10.76 -3.66 12.10
CA LEU A 80 -11.47 -2.98 11.03
C LEU A 80 -10.66 -2.84 9.74
N GLN A 81 -9.35 -3.07 9.77
CA GLN A 81 -8.48 -2.89 8.61
C GLN A 81 -8.26 -4.23 7.90
N PRO A 82 -8.91 -4.49 6.75
CA PRO A 82 -8.87 -5.79 6.09
C PRO A 82 -7.45 -6.25 5.74
N LEU A 83 -6.60 -5.28 5.37
CA LEU A 83 -5.20 -5.52 5.02
C LEU A 83 -4.38 -6.08 6.17
N ASP A 84 -4.63 -5.62 7.41
CA ASP A 84 -3.94 -6.13 8.60
C ASP A 84 -4.36 -7.57 8.92
N ILE A 85 -5.60 -7.93 8.64
CA ILE A 85 -6.16 -9.25 8.96
C ILE A 85 -5.67 -10.32 7.99
N THR A 86 -5.65 -10.06 6.68
CA THR A 86 -5.42 -11.12 5.68
C THR A 86 -4.25 -10.90 4.73
N ALA A 87 -3.83 -9.66 4.45
CA ALA A 87 -2.81 -9.41 3.44
C ALA A 87 -1.39 -9.25 4.02
N TYR A 88 -1.23 -8.47 5.09
CA TYR A 88 0.10 -8.10 5.58
C TYR A 88 0.86 -9.23 6.26
N GLY A 89 0.17 -10.17 6.91
CA GLY A 89 0.81 -11.37 7.46
C GLY A 89 1.53 -12.19 6.38
N PRO A 90 0.80 -12.69 5.36
CA PRO A 90 1.39 -13.39 4.22
C PRO A 90 2.45 -12.57 3.48
N PHE A 91 2.21 -11.26 3.29
CA PHE A 91 3.16 -10.37 2.62
C PHE A 91 4.51 -10.35 3.34
N LYS A 92 4.53 -10.12 4.66
CA LYS A 92 5.77 -10.07 5.46
C LYS A 92 6.53 -11.39 5.40
N THR A 93 5.82 -12.50 5.48
CA THR A 93 6.42 -13.84 5.36
C THR A 93 7.08 -14.04 4.01
N LYS A 94 6.37 -13.75 2.91
CA LYS A 94 6.89 -13.91 1.55
C LYS A 94 8.03 -12.95 1.23
N TYR A 95 7.94 -11.70 1.71
CA TYR A 95 9.02 -10.73 1.58
C TYR A 95 10.29 -11.23 2.25
N ARG A 96 10.18 -11.78 3.48
CA ARG A 96 11.33 -12.35 4.20
C ARG A 96 11.93 -13.54 3.46
N THR A 97 11.09 -14.42 2.90
CA THR A 97 11.55 -15.54 2.08
C THR A 97 12.34 -15.06 0.86
N ALA A 98 11.78 -14.12 0.07
CA ALA A 98 12.44 -13.59 -1.12
C ALA A 98 13.78 -12.91 -0.80
N MET A 99 13.84 -12.16 0.31
CA MET A 99 15.07 -11.53 0.78
C MET A 99 16.12 -12.58 1.18
N ASN A 100 15.73 -13.63 1.90
CA ASN A 100 16.63 -14.70 2.32
C ASN A 100 17.19 -15.49 1.12
N GLU A 101 16.35 -15.84 0.16
CA GLU A 101 16.76 -16.53 -1.07
C GLU A 101 17.77 -15.69 -1.87
N TRP A 102 17.54 -14.38 -1.96
CA TRP A 102 18.49 -13.48 -2.61
C TRP A 102 19.84 -13.42 -1.89
N MET A 103 19.85 -13.38 -0.56
CA MET A 103 21.09 -13.39 0.22
C MET A 103 21.87 -14.70 0.06
N LEU A 104 21.18 -15.84 0.00
CA LEU A 104 21.82 -17.15 -0.22
C LEU A 104 22.44 -17.26 -1.62
N THR A 105 21.79 -16.68 -2.63
CA THR A 105 22.25 -16.70 -4.03
C THR A 105 23.27 -15.60 -4.35
N ASN A 106 23.51 -14.66 -3.43
CA ASN A 106 24.44 -13.54 -3.59
C ASN A 106 25.43 -13.43 -2.40
N PRO A 107 26.30 -14.44 -2.19
CA PRO A 107 27.23 -14.43 -1.07
C PRO A 107 28.16 -13.21 -1.10
N GLY A 108 28.39 -12.61 0.07
CA GLY A 108 29.25 -11.43 0.22
C GLY A 108 28.61 -10.11 -0.21
N LYS A 109 27.36 -10.09 -0.68
CA LYS A 109 26.63 -8.85 -0.99
C LYS A 109 25.64 -8.49 0.10
N THR A 110 25.57 -7.20 0.42
CA THR A 110 24.56 -6.66 1.34
C THR A 110 23.32 -6.22 0.58
N VAL A 111 22.14 -6.47 1.15
CA VAL A 111 20.88 -5.91 0.64
C VAL A 111 20.91 -4.39 0.77
N THR A 112 20.56 -3.70 -0.30
CA THR A 112 20.39 -2.24 -0.33
C THR A 112 18.98 -1.86 -0.73
N ILE A 113 18.66 -0.58 -0.66
CA ILE A 113 17.34 -0.05 -1.05
C ILE A 113 16.95 -0.38 -2.50
N TYR A 114 17.94 -0.60 -3.39
CA TYR A 114 17.69 -0.91 -4.80
C TYR A 114 17.05 -2.29 -5.01
N GLN A 115 17.26 -3.22 -4.06
CA GLN A 115 16.68 -4.56 -4.09
C GLN A 115 15.27 -4.61 -3.49
N ILE A 116 14.81 -3.58 -2.76
CA ILE A 116 13.50 -3.62 -2.08
C ILE A 116 12.37 -3.93 -3.07
N GLY A 117 12.37 -3.27 -4.24
CA GLY A 117 11.35 -3.47 -5.27
C GLY A 117 11.18 -4.94 -5.68
N GLN A 118 12.29 -5.66 -5.87
CA GLN A 118 12.27 -7.06 -6.31
C GLN A 118 11.64 -7.98 -5.26
N PHE A 119 11.90 -7.73 -3.97
CA PHE A 119 11.33 -8.51 -2.87
C PHE A 119 9.85 -8.20 -2.67
N VAL A 120 9.46 -6.94 -2.86
CA VAL A 120 8.06 -6.52 -2.83
C VAL A 120 7.28 -7.18 -3.95
N LYS A 121 7.82 -7.29 -5.17
CA LYS A 121 7.10 -7.84 -6.33
C LYS A 121 6.50 -9.22 -6.06
N GLU A 122 7.33 -10.18 -5.68
CA GLU A 122 6.91 -11.56 -5.40
C GLU A 122 5.93 -11.61 -4.22
N ALA A 123 6.24 -10.90 -3.14
CA ALA A 123 5.42 -10.89 -1.94
C ALA A 123 4.04 -10.25 -2.19
N TYR A 124 3.99 -9.16 -2.95
CA TYR A 124 2.78 -8.41 -3.26
C TYR A 124 1.82 -9.24 -4.11
N LEU A 125 2.31 -9.80 -5.22
CA LEU A 125 1.49 -10.58 -6.15
C LEU A 125 0.87 -11.83 -5.49
N SER A 126 1.56 -12.42 -4.51
CA SER A 126 1.04 -13.55 -3.75
C SER A 126 0.06 -13.14 -2.65
N ALA A 127 0.38 -12.10 -1.87
CA ALA A 127 -0.37 -11.74 -0.68
C ALA A 127 -1.63 -10.92 -0.96
N PHE A 128 -1.60 -10.02 -1.95
CA PHE A 128 -2.71 -9.13 -2.32
C PHE A 128 -3.55 -9.74 -3.43
N SER A 129 -3.90 -11.02 -3.26
CA SER A 129 -4.76 -11.75 -4.19
C SER A 129 -6.25 -11.46 -3.91
N PRO A 130 -7.14 -11.56 -4.93
CA PRO A 130 -8.57 -11.36 -4.73
C PRO A 130 -9.17 -12.21 -3.58
N PRO A 131 -8.82 -13.51 -3.42
CA PRO A 131 -9.32 -14.30 -2.30
C PRO A 131 -8.92 -13.74 -0.93
N ASN A 132 -7.66 -13.31 -0.77
CA ASN A 132 -7.19 -12.74 0.50
C ASN A 132 -7.87 -11.41 0.81
N ILE A 133 -8.03 -10.55 -0.20
CA ILE A 133 -8.68 -9.25 -0.07
C ILE A 133 -10.14 -9.44 0.33
N THR A 134 -10.90 -10.25 -0.41
CA THR A 134 -12.32 -10.50 -0.13
C THR A 134 -12.52 -11.13 1.26
N GLN A 135 -11.67 -12.08 1.65
CA GLN A 135 -11.71 -12.66 3.00
C GLN A 135 -11.39 -11.64 4.10
N GLY A 136 -10.56 -10.64 3.80
CA GLY A 136 -10.30 -9.53 4.72
C GLY A 136 -11.57 -8.76 5.02
N PHE A 137 -12.29 -8.36 3.98
CA PHE A 137 -13.55 -7.63 4.11
C PHE A 137 -14.68 -8.45 4.75
N LEU A 138 -14.71 -9.78 4.56
CA LEU A 138 -15.70 -10.64 5.22
C LEU A 138 -15.47 -10.80 6.73
N LYS A 139 -14.24 -10.55 7.20
CA LYS A 139 -13.85 -10.71 8.61
C LYS A 139 -13.89 -9.41 9.42
N THR A 140 -13.96 -8.26 8.74
CA THR A 140 -14.13 -6.91 9.31
C THR A 140 -15.61 -6.55 9.37
#